data_AF-A0A1H5UMK0-F1
#
_entry.id   AF-A0A1H5UMK0-F1
#
_cell.length_a   1.000
_cell.length_b   1.000
_cell.length_c   1.000
_cell.angle_alpha   90.00
_cell.angle_beta   90.00
_cell.angle_gamma   90.00
#
_symmetry.space_group_name_H-M   'P 1'
#
loop_
_entity.id
_entity.type
_entity.pdbx_description
1 polymer ?
#
loop_
_entity_poly.entity_id
_entity_poly.type
_entity_poly.pdbx_seq_one_letter_code
_entity_poly.pdbx_strand_id
1 'polypeptide(L)' 'MADKGGYFMKKMHEDLHLIALMEFKSYDEMYKVVDFLNKNLKKYGLIFGLTRKDGKDTISIYDAEYTNYEQNTEK' A
#
# COMPACT_ATOMS: atom_id res chain seq x y z
N MET A 1 3.77 37.61 -20.61
CA MET A 1 3.71 37.54 -19.14
C MET A 1 3.11 36.19 -18.79
N ALA A 2 3.90 35.34 -18.15
CA ALA A 2 3.48 34.00 -17.75
C ALA A 2 2.97 34.06 -16.31
N ASP A 3 1.73 33.65 -16.09
CA ASP A 3 1.31 33.12 -14.80
C ASP A 3 0.31 31.99 -15.07
N LYS A 4 0.85 30.81 -15.33
CA LYS A 4 0.07 29.57 -15.21
C LYS A 4 0.20 29.18 -13.74
N GLY A 5 -0.79 29.59 -12.94
CA GLY A 5 -0.91 29.19 -11.53
C GLY A 5 -0.80 27.67 -11.42
N GLY A 6 0.39 27.21 -11.02
CA GLY A 6 0.68 25.80 -10.85
C GLY A 6 0.10 25.34 -9.54
N TYR A 7 -0.90 24.46 -9.59
CA TYR A 7 -1.34 23.72 -8.42
C TYR A 7 -0.16 22.92 -7.86
N PHE A 8 0.30 23.27 -6.66
CA PHE A 8 1.32 22.50 -5.94
C PHE A 8 0.65 21.25 -5.33
N MET A 9 0.70 20.12 -6.04
CA MET A 9 0.30 18.83 -5.48
C MET A 9 1.36 18.34 -4.49
N LYS A 10 1.07 18.47 -3.19
CA LYS A 10 1.89 17.85 -2.14
C LYS A 10 1.56 16.35 -2.10
N LYS A 11 2.47 15.49 -2.58
CA LYS A 11 2.43 14.04 -2.31
C LYS A 11 2.53 13.82 -0.80
N MET A 12 1.46 13.34 -0.17
CA MET A 12 1.53 12.78 1.17
C MET A 12 1.96 11.32 1.05
N HIS A 13 3.12 10.98 1.59
CA HIS A 13 3.79 9.69 1.41
C HIS A 13 3.50 8.70 2.56
N GLU A 14 2.55 9.00 3.44
CA GLU A 14 2.54 8.39 4.78
C GLU A 14 1.64 7.17 4.91
N ASP A 15 0.61 7.00 4.06
CA ASP A 15 -0.37 5.94 4.26
C ASP A 15 -0.34 4.87 3.16
N LEU A 16 0.00 3.64 3.55
CA LEU A 16 -0.16 2.45 2.73
C LEU A 16 -1.64 2.23 2.43
N HIS A 17 -2.02 2.32 1.15
CA HIS A 17 -3.42 2.12 0.75
C HIS A 17 -3.75 0.63 0.63
N LEU A 18 -4.65 0.11 1.46
CA LEU A 18 -5.07 -1.28 1.41
C LEU A 18 -5.88 -1.56 0.13
N ILE A 19 -5.34 -2.41 -0.74
CA ILE A 19 -6.00 -2.86 -1.98
C ILE A 19 -6.89 -4.07 -1.72
N ALA A 20 -6.37 -5.07 -1.01
CA ALA A 20 -7.06 -6.35 -0.82
C ALA A 20 -6.60 -7.06 0.45
N LEU A 21 -7.47 -7.92 0.97
CA LEU A 21 -7.15 -8.84 2.07
C LEU A 21 -7.73 -10.23 1.78
N MET A 22 -7.02 -11.27 2.18
CA MET A 22 -7.51 -12.65 2.10
C MET A 22 -7.03 -13.45 3.31
N GLU A 23 -7.94 -14.25 3.86
CA GLU A 23 -7.69 -15.12 5.01
C GLU A 23 -7.42 -16.56 4.55
N PHE A 24 -6.46 -17.19 5.20
CA PHE A 24 -6.02 -18.56 4.96
C PHE A 24 -5.99 -19.32 6.29
N LYS A 25 -6.08 -20.65 6.22
CA LYS A 25 -5.63 -21.49 7.35
C LYS A 25 -4.16 -21.18 7.62
N SER A 26 -3.75 -21.20 8.89
CA SER A 26 -2.35 -20.97 9.26
C SER A 26 -1.42 -21.88 8.47
N TYR A 27 -0.40 -21.29 7.87
CA TYR A 27 0.63 -21.97 7.12
C TYR A 27 2.00 -21.54 7.64
N ASP A 28 2.81 -22.49 8.11
CA ASP A 28 4.05 -22.19 8.83
C ASP A 28 5.05 -21.39 8.00
N GLU A 29 5.06 -21.58 6.69
CA GLU A 29 5.97 -20.86 5.79
C GLU A 29 5.33 -19.66 5.08
N MET A 30 4.15 -19.20 5.52
CA MET A 30 3.49 -18.05 4.91
C MET A 30 4.39 -16.80 4.92
N TYR A 31 5.22 -16.64 5.95
CA TYR A 31 6.20 -15.55 6.01
C TYR A 31 7.25 -15.62 4.88
N LYS A 32 7.63 -16.81 4.41
CA LYS A 32 8.58 -16.96 3.28
C LYS A 32 7.94 -16.51 1.97
N VAL A 33 6.66 -16.82 1.77
CA VAL A 33 5.89 -16.35 0.61
C VAL A 33 5.83 -14.82 0.62
N VAL A 34 5.46 -14.23 1.77
CA VAL A 34 5.35 -12.78 1.91
C VAL A 34 6.71 -12.08 1.76
N ASP A 35 7.79 -12.67 2.29
CA ASP A 35 9.16 -12.18 2.08
C ASP A 35 9.57 -12.23 0.60
N PHE A 36 9.30 -13.33 -0.09
CA PHE A 36 9.55 -13.45 -1.53
C PHE A 36 8.79 -12.37 -2.33
N LEU A 37 7.50 -12.16 -2.03
CA LEU A 37 6.71 -11.14 -2.70
C LEU A 37 7.27 -9.73 -2.45
N ASN A 38 7.56 -9.39 -1.20
CA ASN A 38 8.10 -8.08 -0.85
C ASN A 38 9.49 -7.83 -1.46
N LYS A 39 10.39 -8.81 -1.50
CA LYS A 39 11.71 -8.68 -2.13
C LYS A 39 11.64 -8.38 -3.63
N ASN A 40 10.61 -8.88 -4.31
CA ASN A 40 10.49 -8.76 -5.76
C ASN A 40 9.56 -7.62 -6.22
N LEU A 41 8.53 -7.30 -5.43
CA LEU A 41 7.43 -6.44 -5.85
C LEU A 41 7.36 -5.08 -5.13
N LYS A 42 8.03 -4.91 -3.99
CA LYS A 42 8.03 -3.64 -3.24
C LYS A 42 8.52 -2.44 -4.07
N LYS A 43 9.48 -2.68 -4.97
CA LYS A 43 10.00 -1.65 -5.89
C LYS A 43 8.99 -1.17 -6.95
N TYR A 44 7.86 -1.87 -7.10
CA TYR A 44 6.76 -1.49 -7.97
C TYR A 44 5.57 -0.93 -7.17
N GLY A 45 5.79 -0.49 -5.93
CA GLY A 45 4.76 0.09 -5.08
C GLY A 45 3.87 -0.94 -4.37
N LEU A 46 4.02 -2.25 -4.60
CA LEU A 46 3.19 -3.28 -3.96
C LEU A 46 3.84 -3.84 -2.69
N ILE A 47 3.16 -3.71 -1.56
CA ILE A 47 3.61 -4.22 -0.26
C ILE A 47 2.63 -5.28 0.26
N PHE A 48 3.18 -6.38 0.76
CA PHE A 48 2.42 -7.51 1.27
C PHE A 48 2.59 -7.60 2.80
N GLY A 49 1.49 -7.51 3.53
CA GLY A 49 1.43 -7.72 4.97
C GLY A 49 1.05 -9.16 5.32
N LEU A 50 1.49 -9.63 6.48
CA LEU A 50 1.09 -10.90 7.07
C LEU A 50 0.70 -10.67 8.52
N THR A 51 -0.51 -11.08 8.89
CA THR A 51 -0.94 -11.17 10.29
C THR A 51 -1.41 -12.58 10.60
N ARG A 52 -1.11 -13.05 11.81
CA ARG A 52 -1.59 -14.34 12.32
C ARG A 52 -2.50 -14.11 13.50
N LYS A 53 -3.73 -14.63 13.43
CA LYS A 53 -4.71 -14.53 14.51
C LYS A 53 -5.60 -15.77 14.52
N ASP A 54 -5.84 -16.33 15.71
CA ASP A 54 -6.76 -17.47 15.90
C ASP A 54 -6.49 -18.67 14.99
N GLY A 55 -5.21 -18.98 14.72
CA GLY A 55 -4.81 -20.09 13.86
C GLY A 55 -5.05 -19.85 12.36
N LYS A 56 -5.22 -18.59 11.96
CA LYS A 56 -5.40 -18.15 10.57
C LYS A 56 -4.36 -17.11 10.20
N ASP A 57 -3.98 -17.12 8.94
CA ASP A 57 -3.09 -16.13 8.34
C ASP A 57 -3.90 -15.20 7.45
N THR A 58 -3.72 -13.90 7.60
CA THR A 58 -4.30 -12.90 6.70
C THR A 58 -3.17 -12.23 5.92
N ILE A 59 -3.27 -12.30 4.59
CA ILE A 59 -2.41 -11.54 3.69
C ILE A 59 -3.14 -10.26 3.32
N SER A 60 -2.44 -9.12 3.45
CA SER A 60 -2.91 -7.82 3.01
C SER A 60 -2.04 -7.32 1.86
N ILE A 61 -2.64 -6.72 0.84
CA ILE A 61 -1.92 -6.09 -0.28
C ILE A 61 -2.12 -4.58 -0.16
N TYR A 62 -1.03 -3.83 -0.18
CA TYR A 62 -1.02 -2.38 -0.10
C TYR A 62 -0.36 -1.76 -1.32
N ASP A 63 -0.88 -0.62 -1.74
CA ASP A 63 -0.24 0.30 -2.67
C ASP A 63 0.50 1.39 -1.86
N ALA A 64 1.82 1.43 -2.01
CA ALA A 64 2.71 2.41 -1.37
C ALA A 64 2.90 3.69 -2.20
N GLU A 65 2.41 3.73 -3.43
CA GLU A 65 2.46 4.90 -4.30
C GLU A 65 1.10 5.58 -4.45
N TYR A 66 0.06 5.03 -3.82
CA TYR A 66 -1.29 5.58 -3.87
C TYR A 66 -1.32 7.03 -3.37
N THR A 67 -1.67 7.94 -4.27
CA THR A 67 -1.90 9.35 -3.97
C THR A 67 -3.39 9.65 -3.99
N ASN A 68 -3.95 10.04 -2.85
CA ASN A 68 -5.22 10.75 -2.82
C ASN A 68 -4.99 12.21 -3.25
N TYR A 69 -5.64 12.62 -4.33
CA TYR A 69 -5.72 14.03 -4.68
C TYR A 69 -6.86 14.67 -3.88
N GLU A 70 -6.54 15.38 -2.80
CA GLU A 70 -7.50 16.31 -2.21
C GLU A 70 -7.59 17.57 -3.08
N GLN A 71 -8.77 17.80 -3.65
CA GLN A 71 -9.09 19.06 -4.31
C GLN A 71 -9.30 20.11 -3.22
N ASN A 72 -8.25 20.82 -2.83
CA ASN A 72 -8.39 22.02 -2.02
C ASN A 72 -9.02 23.12 -2.89
N THR A 73 -10.33 23.30 -2.77
CA THR A 73 -10.98 24.51 -3.26
C THR A 73 -10.67 25.63 -2.26
N GLU A 74 -9.66 26.44 -2.55
CA GLU A 74 -9.48 27.72 -1.87
C GLU A 74 -10.76 28.55 -2.09
N LYS A 75 -11.37 29.01 -0.99
CA LYS A 75 -12.46 29.99 -0.99
C LYS A 75 -11.90 31.39 -1.16
#